data_AF-A0A167NDU4-F1
#
_entry.id   AF-A0A167NDU4-F1
#
_cell.length_a   1.000
_cell.length_b   1.000
_cell.length_c   1.000
_cell.angle_alpha   90.00
_cell.angle_beta   90.00
_cell.angle_gamma   90.00
#
_symmetry.space_group_name_H-M   'P 1'
#
loop_
_entity.id
_entity.type
_entity.pdbx_description
1 polymer ?
#
loop_
_entity_poly.entity_id
_entity_poly.type
_entity_poly.pdbx_seq_one_letter_code
_entity_poly.pdbx_strand_id
1 'polypeptide(L)'
;MMMINKKQSNSIEVSADIAQVIQEGQQLISYMAKNGQVSLAPELAEVMINAKYKLQKKQWSPQDEADVLHSYDQLAKAVSPVSMESIQAISRVDNDKPSQAERAVAWYRRYTLVALLCLLFAQVYYLFGHALAHDLNALYESRNEWQLKVSKATPGSAEYDQVQQSYEEVGQRLDANYNLLKVWNRVWLFGLTFKSDIPPYSKEKLDVELRRLEREQANATDLDNLHLAETRLKARLQLFENMLFAQSVLEVLQGYILPLLYGLLGAFIFVLRDLLKEIKAITFTSDSEIRYRLRLTLGALGGMIIGWFLNPQELSGLASLSPMAMAFLMGYNVDVLFAIMDQVIDKLRNALANNATSQASVDRKKID
;
A
#
# COMPACT_ATOMS: atom_id res chain seq x y z
N MET A 1 60.59 64.99 11.40
CA MET A 1 61.16 63.67 11.77
C MET A 1 60.02 62.72 12.06
N MET A 2 59.97 61.63 11.30
CA MET A 2 59.16 60.41 11.44
C MET A 2 57.63 60.45 11.50
N MET A 3 57.06 59.99 10.39
CA MET A 3 55.72 59.44 10.22
C MET A 3 55.46 58.25 11.16
N ILE A 4 54.27 58.17 11.74
CA ILE A 4 53.66 56.87 12.10
C ILE A 4 52.22 56.87 11.60
N ASN A 5 52.06 56.18 10.47
CA ASN A 5 50.81 55.93 9.78
C ASN A 5 49.98 54.93 10.61
N LYS A 6 48.85 55.37 11.16
CA LYS A 6 47.95 54.53 11.94
C LYS A 6 47.14 53.68 10.96
N LYS A 7 47.65 52.49 10.62
CA LYS A 7 46.90 51.45 9.89
C LYS A 7 45.60 51.18 10.66
N GLN A 8 44.47 51.63 10.11
CA GLN A 8 43.15 51.17 10.47
C GLN A 8 43.11 49.65 10.22
N SER A 9 43.21 48.84 11.26
CA SER A 9 42.81 47.44 11.17
C SER A 9 41.29 47.43 11.18
N ASN A 10 40.69 47.55 9.99
CA ASN A 10 39.31 47.11 9.78
C ASN A 10 39.31 45.58 9.95
N SER A 11 39.19 45.11 11.19
CA SER A 11 38.84 43.71 11.46
C SER A 11 37.37 43.56 11.09
N ILE A 12 37.12 43.23 9.84
CA ILE A 12 35.80 42.82 9.36
C ILE A 12 35.39 41.60 10.21
N GLU A 13 34.27 41.70 10.93
CA GLU A 13 33.71 40.54 11.63
C GLU A 13 33.33 39.50 10.59
N VAL A 14 33.93 38.31 10.69
CA VAL A 14 33.69 37.22 9.74
C VAL A 14 32.23 36.77 9.88
N SER A 15 31.48 36.76 8.77
CA SER A 15 30.11 36.24 8.75
C SER A 15 30.09 34.77 9.21
N ALA A 16 29.03 34.39 9.94
CA ALA A 16 28.81 33.02 10.40
C ALA A 16 28.82 32.02 9.21
N ASP A 17 28.35 32.43 8.04
CA ASP A 17 28.30 31.61 6.83
C ASP A 17 29.71 31.24 6.33
N ILE A 18 30.67 32.17 6.41
CA ILE A 18 32.07 31.93 5.97
C ILE A 18 32.75 30.95 6.91
N ALA A 19 32.49 31.06 8.21
CA ALA A 19 33.00 30.11 9.19
C ALA A 19 32.47 28.70 8.92
N GLN A 20 31.19 28.58 8.52
CA GLN A 20 30.60 27.31 8.09
C GLN A 20 31.26 26.79 6.81
N VAL A 21 31.45 27.61 5.78
CA VAL A 21 32.11 27.21 4.52
C VAL A 21 33.52 26.66 4.74
N ILE A 22 34.30 27.27 5.64
CA ILE A 22 35.65 26.78 5.98
C ILE A 22 35.58 25.42 6.68
N GLN A 23 34.64 25.25 7.62
CA GLN A 23 34.45 23.98 8.32
C GLN A 23 34.02 22.88 7.35
N GLU A 24 33.11 23.20 6.43
CA GLU A 24 32.64 22.30 5.39
C GLU A 24 33.75 21.92 4.40
N GLY A 25 34.53 22.90 3.92
CA GLY A 25 35.66 22.64 3.03
C GLY A 25 36.72 21.73 3.66
N GLN A 26 36.94 21.81 4.97
CA GLN A 26 37.82 20.88 5.68
C GLN A 26 37.27 19.46 5.77
N GLN A 27 35.94 19.31 5.88
CA GLN A 27 35.31 18.00 5.82
C GLN A 27 35.41 17.41 4.41
N LEU A 28 35.29 18.20 3.34
CA LEU A 28 35.57 17.75 1.95
C LEU A 28 37.00 17.26 1.80
N ILE A 29 37.99 18.03 2.27
CA ILE A 29 39.41 17.64 2.19
C ILE A 29 39.65 16.33 2.96
N SER A 30 39.10 16.22 4.18
CA SER A 30 39.21 15.01 5.00
C SER A 30 38.55 13.80 4.33
N TYR A 31 37.43 14.02 3.65
CA TYR A 31 36.73 13.01 2.86
C TYR A 31 37.55 12.54 1.66
N MET A 32 38.07 13.48 0.86
CA MET A 32 38.91 13.20 -0.30
C MET A 32 40.18 12.43 0.10
N ALA A 33 40.81 12.82 1.20
CA ALA A 33 41.98 12.14 1.75
C ALA A 33 41.68 10.71 2.21
N LYS A 34 40.49 10.44 2.77
CA LYS A 34 40.09 9.10 3.24
C LYS A 34 39.66 8.17 2.11
N ASN A 35 38.95 8.70 1.11
CA ASN A 35 38.36 7.87 0.05
C ASN A 35 39.25 7.76 -1.20
N GLY A 36 40.28 8.60 -1.35
CA GLY A 36 41.34 8.45 -2.36
C GLY A 36 40.88 8.57 -3.82
N GLN A 37 39.63 8.95 -4.09
CA GLN A 37 39.03 8.96 -5.43
C GLN A 37 39.37 10.20 -6.26
N VAL A 38 39.83 11.29 -5.64
CA VAL A 38 40.07 12.57 -6.33
C VAL A 38 41.45 13.11 -5.96
N SER A 39 42.23 13.49 -6.98
CA SER A 39 43.54 14.13 -6.78
C SER A 39 43.35 15.48 -6.10
N LEU A 40 43.83 15.60 -4.87
CA LEU A 40 43.73 16.82 -4.08
C LEU A 40 44.79 17.81 -4.59
N ALA A 41 44.39 18.93 -5.19
CA ALA A 41 45.32 20.00 -5.53
C ALA A 41 45.90 20.58 -4.22
N PRO A 42 47.22 20.51 -3.98
CA PRO A 42 47.83 20.94 -2.71
C PRO A 42 47.52 22.41 -2.39
N GLU A 43 47.43 23.25 -3.42
CA GLU A 43 47.16 24.68 -3.33
C GLU A 43 45.78 24.97 -2.72
N LEU A 44 44.73 24.25 -3.14
CA LEU A 44 43.37 24.45 -2.64
C LEU A 44 43.23 24.00 -1.17
N ALA A 45 43.94 22.94 -0.80
CA ALA A 45 43.97 22.44 0.56
C ALA A 45 44.69 23.41 1.51
N GLU A 46 45.80 23.99 1.04
CA GLU A 46 46.57 24.98 1.78
C GLU A 46 45.76 26.24 2.06
N VAL A 47 44.99 26.75 1.08
CA VAL A 47 44.08 27.90 1.27
C VAL A 47 43.06 27.60 2.37
N MET A 48 42.43 26.42 2.36
CA MET A 48 41.44 26.03 3.37
C MET A 48 42.02 25.79 4.78
N ILE A 49 43.23 25.24 4.87
CA ILE A 49 43.92 25.04 6.15
C ILE A 49 44.36 26.39 6.72
N ASN A 50 44.94 27.25 5.89
CA ASN A 50 45.39 28.59 6.29
C ASN A 50 44.21 29.49 6.70
N ALA A 51 43.06 29.38 6.03
CA ALA A 51 41.84 30.11 6.39
C ALA A 51 41.41 29.86 7.84
N LYS A 52 41.49 28.61 8.33
CA LYS A 52 41.17 28.28 9.74
C LYS A 52 42.11 28.98 10.73
N TYR A 53 43.41 28.98 10.46
CA TYR A 53 44.38 29.64 11.34
C TYR A 53 44.23 31.18 11.31
N LYS A 54 43.91 31.75 10.13
CA LYS A 54 43.62 33.19 9.96
C LYS A 54 42.35 33.61 10.70
N LEU A 55 41.31 32.79 10.67
CA LEU A 55 40.06 33.01 11.42
C LEU A 55 40.30 33.01 12.93
N GLN A 56 41.08 32.06 13.45
CA GLN A 56 41.45 32.00 14.87
C GLN A 56 42.29 33.19 15.33
N LYS A 57 43.19 33.69 14.46
CA LYS A 57 44.04 34.86 14.75
C LYS A 57 43.34 36.21 14.52
N LYS A 58 42.06 36.23 14.13
CA LYS A 58 41.28 37.43 13.76
C LYS A 58 41.94 38.28 12.66
N GLN A 59 42.69 37.64 11.76
CA GLN A 59 43.36 38.28 10.63
C GLN A 59 42.66 37.86 9.35
N TRP A 60 41.52 38.50 9.06
CA TRP A 60 40.67 38.20 7.90
C TRP A 60 40.67 39.37 6.92
N SER A 61 40.93 39.10 5.64
CA SER A 61 40.86 40.10 4.57
C SER A 61 39.83 39.72 3.50
N PRO A 62 39.31 40.70 2.73
CA PRO A 62 38.37 40.41 1.63
C PRO A 62 38.96 39.52 0.52
N GLN A 63 40.29 39.55 0.34
CA GLN A 63 40.97 38.68 -0.62
C GLN A 63 40.99 37.22 -0.13
N ASP A 64 41.23 37.01 1.17
CA ASP A 64 41.17 35.67 1.77
C ASP A 64 39.78 35.04 1.63
N GLU A 65 38.71 35.85 1.73
CA GLU A 65 37.34 35.39 1.55
C GLU A 65 37.04 34.93 0.12
N ALA A 66 37.49 35.70 -0.88
CA ALA A 66 37.35 35.33 -2.29
C ALA A 66 38.12 34.05 -2.62
N ASP A 67 39.35 33.91 -2.11
CA ASP A 67 40.19 32.72 -2.32
C ASP A 67 39.58 31.47 -1.67
N VAL A 68 38.96 31.63 -0.49
CA VAL A 68 38.24 30.57 0.22
C VAL A 68 37.01 30.11 -0.54
N LEU A 69 36.18 31.03 -1.02
CA LEU A 69 34.99 30.70 -1.80
C LEU A 69 35.35 30.04 -3.13
N HIS A 70 36.41 30.53 -3.78
CA HIS A 70 36.93 29.92 -5.01
C HIS A 70 37.44 28.49 -4.77
N SER A 71 38.20 28.29 -3.68
CA SER A 71 38.70 26.96 -3.33
C SER A 71 37.57 26.00 -2.96
N TYR A 72 36.55 26.49 -2.25
CA TYR A 72 35.36 25.71 -1.92
C TYR A 72 34.56 25.32 -3.18
N ASP A 73 34.34 26.22 -4.13
CA ASP A 73 33.66 25.92 -5.40
C ASP A 73 34.41 24.84 -6.21
N GLN A 74 35.75 24.93 -6.28
CA GLN A 74 36.55 23.91 -6.96
C GLN A 74 36.51 22.55 -6.25
N LEU A 75 36.59 22.54 -4.90
CA LEU A 75 36.49 21.31 -4.11
C LEU A 75 35.09 20.68 -4.26
N ALA A 76 34.02 21.48 -4.22
CA ALA A 76 32.65 21.02 -4.41
C ALA A 76 32.44 20.41 -5.81
N LYS A 77 32.97 21.05 -6.86
CA LYS A 77 32.94 20.52 -8.23
C LYS A 77 33.70 19.20 -8.37
N ALA A 78 34.86 19.09 -7.72
CA ALA A 78 35.71 17.91 -7.79
C ALA A 78 35.11 16.68 -7.06
N VAL A 79 34.24 16.92 -6.07
CA VAL A 79 33.62 15.88 -5.24
C VAL A 79 32.20 15.52 -5.71
N SER A 80 31.63 16.25 -6.68
CA SER A 80 30.36 15.91 -7.33
C SER A 80 30.36 14.46 -7.84
N PRO A 81 29.37 13.61 -7.52
CA PRO A 81 28.02 13.92 -7.01
C PRO A 81 27.86 13.98 -5.48
N VAL A 82 28.93 13.86 -4.70
CA VAL A 82 28.88 13.87 -3.23
C VAL A 82 28.82 15.32 -2.74
N SER A 83 27.86 15.62 -1.86
CA SER A 83 27.68 16.95 -1.28
C SER A 83 28.09 16.98 0.19
N MET A 84 28.27 18.18 0.72
CA MET A 84 28.53 18.38 2.14
C MET A 84 27.42 17.81 3.03
N GLU A 85 26.18 17.99 2.59
CA GLU A 85 25.00 17.45 3.26
C GLU A 85 25.05 15.92 3.29
N SER A 86 25.49 15.27 2.20
CA SER A 86 25.54 13.80 2.17
C SER A 86 26.65 13.20 3.01
N ILE A 87 27.80 13.87 3.08
CA ILE A 87 28.90 13.48 3.98
C ILE A 87 28.45 13.59 5.43
N GLN A 88 27.76 14.66 5.81
CA GLN A 88 27.26 14.85 7.18
C GLN A 88 26.12 13.89 7.52
N ALA A 89 25.23 13.59 6.57
CA ALA A 89 24.13 12.65 6.79
C ALA A 89 24.62 11.21 7.05
N ILE A 90 25.76 10.83 6.48
CA ILE A 90 26.35 9.49 6.60
C ILE A 90 27.38 9.40 7.72
N SER A 91 28.17 10.46 7.93
CA SER A 91 29.21 10.49 8.96
C SER A 91 28.60 10.54 10.36
N ARG A 92 29.18 9.77 11.28
CA ARG A 92 28.83 9.87 12.71
C ARG A 92 29.53 11.08 13.31
N VAL A 93 28.76 12.08 13.72
CA VAL A 93 29.27 13.25 14.46
C VAL A 93 29.66 12.86 15.89
N ASP A 94 29.01 11.83 16.44
CA ASP A 94 29.25 11.27 17.76
C ASP A 94 29.23 9.73 17.64
N ASN A 95 30.22 9.03 18.20
CA ASN A 95 30.31 7.57 18.08
C ASN A 95 29.13 6.85 18.74
N ASP A 96 28.48 7.49 19.71
CA ASP A 96 27.38 6.91 20.49
C ASP A 96 26.00 7.11 19.83
N LYS A 97 25.90 7.96 18.79
CA LYS A 97 24.63 8.25 18.09
C LYS A 97 24.67 7.80 16.63
N PRO A 98 23.64 7.09 16.15
CA PRO A 98 23.57 6.67 14.75
C PRO A 98 23.45 7.90 13.83
N SER A 99 24.06 7.83 12.65
CA SER A 99 23.97 8.90 11.64
C SER A 99 22.54 9.05 11.11
N GLN A 100 22.23 10.16 10.45
CA GLN A 100 20.91 10.41 9.88
C GLN A 100 20.53 9.31 8.87
N ALA A 101 21.49 8.90 8.03
CA ALA A 101 21.34 7.78 7.12
C ALA A 101 21.04 6.46 7.85
N GLU A 102 21.78 6.13 8.92
CA GLU A 102 21.53 4.91 9.71
C GLU A 102 20.15 4.89 10.37
N ARG A 103 19.70 6.06 10.87
CA ARG A 103 18.34 6.20 11.44
C ARG A 103 17.29 6.01 10.37
N ALA A 104 17.47 6.59 9.18
CA ALA A 104 16.58 6.39 8.04
C ALA A 104 16.52 4.90 7.64
N VAL A 105 17.66 4.22 7.48
CA VAL A 105 17.71 2.76 7.21
C VAL A 105 16.90 1.98 8.24
N ALA A 106 17.16 2.22 9.52
CA ALA A 106 16.52 1.49 10.61
C ALA A 106 15.01 1.72 10.63
N TRP A 107 14.57 2.95 10.36
CA TRP A 107 13.17 3.33 10.21
C TRP A 107 12.55 2.57 9.03
N TYR A 108 13.03 2.76 7.80
CA TYR A 108 12.46 2.13 6.61
C TYR A 108 12.45 0.60 6.73
N ARG A 109 13.53 -0.02 7.23
CA ARG A 109 13.59 -1.47 7.47
C ARG A 109 12.51 -1.94 8.45
N ARG A 110 12.30 -1.23 9.57
CA ARG A 110 11.27 -1.58 10.55
C ARG A 110 9.88 -1.48 9.94
N TYR A 111 9.59 -0.41 9.21
CA TYR A 111 8.29 -0.24 8.57
C TYR A 111 8.05 -1.24 7.43
N THR A 112 9.07 -1.63 6.67
CA THR A 112 8.96 -2.71 5.69
C THR A 112 8.61 -4.05 6.35
N LEU A 113 9.26 -4.39 7.47
CA LEU A 113 8.92 -5.61 8.22
C LEU A 113 7.50 -5.56 8.77
N VAL A 114 7.08 -4.42 9.31
CA VAL A 114 5.70 -4.22 9.76
C VAL A 114 4.71 -4.35 8.60
N ALA A 115 4.97 -3.72 7.45
CA ALA A 115 4.12 -3.82 6.28
C ALA A 115 4.01 -5.25 5.75
N LEU A 116 5.12 -6.01 5.76
CA LEU A 116 5.14 -7.42 5.39
C LEU A 116 4.33 -8.27 6.37
N LEU A 117 4.46 -8.05 7.69
CA LEU A 117 3.66 -8.76 8.69
C LEU A 117 2.16 -8.41 8.57
N CYS A 118 1.83 -7.14 8.37
CA CYS A 118 0.47 -6.68 8.12
C CYS A 118 -0.12 -7.34 6.85
N LEU A 119 0.65 -7.40 5.77
CA LEU A 119 0.26 -8.06 4.53
C LEU A 119 0.01 -9.55 4.75
N LEU A 120 0.93 -10.25 5.40
CA LEU A 120 0.80 -11.68 5.67
C LEU A 120 -0.43 -11.94 6.53
N PHE A 121 -0.65 -11.14 7.57
CA PHE A 121 -1.83 -11.26 8.42
C PHE A 121 -3.13 -11.04 7.63
N ALA A 122 -3.20 -9.97 6.82
CA ALA A 122 -4.35 -9.68 5.97
C ALA A 122 -4.59 -10.80 4.93
N GLN A 123 -3.53 -11.36 4.36
CA GLN A 123 -3.60 -12.43 3.38
C GLN A 123 -4.11 -13.74 3.99
N VAL A 124 -3.59 -14.13 5.16
CA VAL A 124 -4.08 -15.32 5.89
C VAL A 124 -5.55 -15.13 6.28
N TYR A 125 -5.90 -13.94 6.78
CA TYR A 125 -7.26 -13.61 7.16
C TYR A 125 -8.24 -13.67 5.98
N TYR A 126 -7.83 -13.13 4.83
CA TYR A 126 -8.59 -13.20 3.57
C TYR A 126 -8.77 -14.64 3.11
N LEU A 127 -7.69 -15.44 3.10
CA LEU A 127 -7.73 -16.83 2.65
C LEU A 127 -8.70 -17.67 3.47
N PHE A 128 -8.69 -17.48 4.80
CA PHE A 128 -9.62 -18.16 5.70
C PHE A 128 -11.08 -17.77 5.44
N GLY A 129 -11.36 -16.47 5.30
CA GLY A 129 -12.71 -15.99 4.98
C GLY A 129 -13.20 -16.50 3.62
N HIS A 130 -12.34 -16.48 2.60
CA HIS A 130 -12.65 -16.99 1.27
C HIS A 130 -12.97 -18.48 1.29
N ALA A 131 -12.15 -19.29 1.97
CA ALA A 131 -12.40 -20.73 2.12
C ALA A 131 -13.75 -20.98 2.82
N LEU A 132 -14.03 -20.32 3.94
CA LEU A 132 -15.30 -20.46 4.66
C LEU A 132 -16.50 -20.10 3.78
N ALA A 133 -16.46 -18.95 3.11
CA ALA A 133 -17.57 -18.48 2.28
C ALA A 133 -17.80 -19.38 1.05
N HIS A 134 -16.72 -19.84 0.40
CA HIS A 134 -16.79 -20.74 -0.75
C HIS A 134 -17.33 -22.11 -0.35
N ASP A 135 -16.75 -22.71 0.69
CA ASP A 135 -17.17 -24.02 1.21
C ASP A 135 -18.61 -23.98 1.70
N LEU A 136 -19.06 -22.87 2.30
CA LEU A 136 -20.44 -22.73 2.76
C LEU A 136 -21.41 -22.75 1.58
N ASN A 137 -21.07 -22.09 0.47
CA ASN A 137 -21.89 -22.13 -0.74
C ASN A 137 -21.96 -23.55 -1.32
N ALA A 138 -20.80 -24.21 -1.45
CA ALA A 138 -20.72 -25.56 -1.99
C ALA A 138 -21.47 -26.59 -1.12
N LEU A 139 -21.36 -26.48 0.19
CA LEU A 139 -22.11 -27.33 1.14
C LEU A 139 -23.61 -27.03 1.08
N TYR A 140 -24.01 -25.78 0.88
CA TYR A 140 -25.43 -25.41 0.75
C TYR A 140 -26.04 -26.01 -0.53
N GLU A 141 -25.35 -25.92 -1.66
CA GLU A 141 -25.76 -26.56 -2.92
C GLU A 141 -25.83 -28.08 -2.76
N SER A 142 -24.78 -28.69 -2.21
CA SER A 142 -24.74 -30.14 -1.93
C SER A 142 -25.90 -30.59 -1.04
N ARG A 143 -26.23 -29.81 -0.01
CA ARG A 143 -27.35 -30.11 0.89
C ARG A 143 -28.68 -30.13 0.14
N ASN A 144 -28.91 -29.21 -0.80
CA ASN A 144 -30.13 -29.18 -1.59
C ASN A 144 -30.23 -30.40 -2.53
N GLU A 145 -29.10 -30.84 -3.11
CA GLU A 145 -29.06 -32.06 -3.92
C GLU A 145 -29.37 -33.31 -3.09
N TRP A 146 -28.77 -33.44 -1.91
CA TRP A 146 -29.06 -34.55 -1.00
C TRP A 146 -30.50 -34.51 -0.50
N GLN A 147 -31.06 -33.32 -0.23
CA GLN A 147 -32.48 -33.17 0.13
C GLN A 147 -33.41 -33.70 -0.98
N LEU A 148 -33.08 -33.43 -2.25
CA LEU A 148 -33.84 -33.95 -3.38
C LEU A 148 -33.77 -35.48 -3.44
N LYS A 149 -32.61 -36.08 -3.17
CA LYS A 149 -32.44 -37.54 -3.11
C LYS A 149 -33.24 -38.15 -1.96
N VAL A 150 -33.19 -37.56 -0.76
CA VAL A 150 -34.01 -37.99 0.39
C VAL A 150 -35.50 -37.97 0.04
N SER A 151 -35.97 -36.91 -0.64
CA SER A 151 -37.39 -36.78 -1.01
C SER A 151 -37.88 -37.82 -2.03
N LYS A 152 -36.95 -38.42 -2.80
CA LYS A 152 -37.26 -39.44 -3.81
C LYS A 152 -37.12 -40.87 -3.28
N ALA A 153 -36.40 -41.06 -2.17
CA ALA A 153 -36.16 -42.36 -1.58
C ALA A 153 -37.37 -42.82 -0.74
N THR A 154 -37.69 -44.11 -0.80
CA THR A 154 -38.79 -44.69 -0.02
C THR A 154 -38.38 -44.78 1.46
N PRO A 155 -39.16 -44.19 2.39
CA PRO A 155 -38.87 -44.26 3.83
C PRO A 155 -38.71 -45.71 4.32
N GLY A 156 -37.66 -45.99 5.09
CA GLY A 156 -37.37 -47.31 5.67
C GLY A 156 -36.66 -48.30 4.74
N SER A 157 -36.21 -47.86 3.56
CA SER A 157 -35.28 -48.62 2.72
C SER A 157 -33.82 -48.40 3.17
N ALA A 158 -32.95 -49.38 2.94
CA ALA A 158 -31.51 -49.22 3.21
C ALA A 158 -30.88 -48.06 2.42
N GLU A 159 -31.42 -47.76 1.23
CA GLU A 159 -31.03 -46.59 0.44
C GLU A 159 -31.44 -45.27 1.12
N TYR A 160 -32.64 -45.20 1.70
CA TYR A 160 -33.09 -44.04 2.47
C TYR A 160 -32.16 -43.74 3.64
N ASP A 161 -31.78 -44.75 4.43
CA ASP A 161 -30.89 -44.56 5.58
C ASP A 161 -29.51 -44.04 5.17
N GLN A 162 -28.94 -44.55 4.06
CA GLN A 162 -27.66 -44.08 3.53
C GLN A 162 -27.71 -42.63 3.04
N VAL A 163 -28.77 -42.29 2.30
CA VAL A 163 -28.96 -40.94 1.76
C VAL A 163 -29.26 -39.95 2.89
N GLN A 164 -30.03 -40.37 3.89
CA GLN A 164 -30.34 -39.58 5.09
C GLN A 164 -29.07 -39.30 5.92
N GLN A 165 -28.23 -40.32 6.15
CA GLN A 165 -26.96 -40.13 6.85
C GLN A 165 -26.05 -39.13 6.12
N SER A 166 -25.97 -39.23 4.79
CA SER A 166 -25.18 -38.30 3.97
C SER A 166 -25.74 -36.87 4.03
N TYR A 167 -27.06 -36.72 4.02
CA TYR A 167 -27.73 -35.43 4.18
C TYR A 167 -27.41 -34.79 5.55
N GLU A 168 -27.46 -35.58 6.61
CA GLU A 168 -27.15 -35.13 7.98
C GLU A 168 -25.68 -34.74 8.13
N GLU A 169 -24.74 -35.52 7.57
CA GLU A 169 -23.32 -35.20 7.60
C GLU A 169 -23.02 -33.86 6.91
N VAL A 170 -23.59 -33.63 5.72
CA VAL A 170 -23.46 -32.36 5.00
C VAL A 170 -24.08 -31.22 5.80
N GLY A 171 -25.23 -31.45 6.45
CA GLY A 171 -25.87 -30.49 7.34
C GLY A 171 -24.97 -30.08 8.52
N GLN A 172 -24.37 -31.04 9.20
CA GLN A 172 -23.46 -30.78 10.33
C GLN A 172 -22.22 -30.00 9.90
N ARG A 173 -21.64 -30.34 8.74
CA ARG A 173 -20.49 -29.60 8.18
C ARG A 173 -20.88 -28.17 7.81
N LEU A 174 -22.07 -27.97 7.24
CA LEU A 174 -22.61 -26.66 6.91
C LEU A 174 -22.81 -25.81 8.17
N ASP A 175 -23.39 -26.38 9.23
CA ASP A 175 -23.62 -25.68 10.49
C ASP A 175 -22.29 -25.30 11.18
N ALA A 176 -21.30 -26.20 11.15
CA ALA A 176 -19.96 -25.93 11.67
C ALA A 176 -19.27 -24.81 10.91
N ASN A 177 -19.29 -24.85 9.57
CA ASN A 177 -18.72 -23.80 8.73
C ASN A 177 -19.43 -22.46 8.95
N TYR A 178 -20.76 -22.46 8.99
CA TYR A 178 -21.55 -21.26 9.29
C TYR A 178 -21.20 -20.64 10.65
N ASN A 179 -20.97 -21.46 11.68
CA ASN A 179 -20.52 -20.97 12.98
C ASN A 179 -19.15 -20.30 12.92
N LEU A 180 -18.20 -20.86 12.17
CA LEU A 180 -16.89 -20.25 11.94
C LEU A 180 -17.01 -18.94 11.15
N LEU A 181 -17.85 -18.91 10.13
CA LEU A 181 -18.10 -17.69 9.34
C LEU A 181 -18.69 -16.57 10.19
N LYS A 182 -19.60 -16.88 11.13
CA LYS A 182 -20.11 -15.87 12.08
C LYS A 182 -19.01 -15.28 12.95
N VAL A 183 -18.06 -16.10 13.42
CA VAL A 183 -16.91 -15.61 14.20
C VAL A 183 -16.01 -14.71 13.35
N TRP A 184 -15.77 -15.08 12.09
CA TRP A 184 -15.02 -14.26 11.14
C TRP A 184 -15.74 -12.93 10.85
N ASN A 185 -17.05 -12.96 10.61
CA ASN A 185 -17.87 -11.76 10.39
C ASN A 185 -17.87 -10.82 11.59
N ARG A 186 -17.82 -11.36 12.81
CA ARG A 186 -17.83 -10.59 14.05
C ARG A 186 -16.68 -9.59 14.14
N VAL A 187 -15.54 -9.89 13.53
CA VAL A 187 -14.39 -8.97 13.46
C VAL A 187 -14.76 -7.69 12.70
N TRP A 188 -15.47 -7.83 11.57
CA TRP A 188 -15.89 -6.71 10.72
C TRP A 188 -17.12 -5.98 11.23
N LEU A 189 -17.99 -6.68 11.97
CA LEU A 189 -19.15 -6.09 12.65
C LEU A 189 -18.80 -5.43 13.98
N PHE A 190 -17.52 -5.26 14.29
CA PHE A 190 -17.02 -4.71 15.56
C PHE A 190 -17.64 -5.38 16.79
N GLY A 191 -17.85 -6.70 16.73
CA GLY A 191 -18.43 -7.48 17.82
C GLY A 191 -19.95 -7.64 17.78
N LEU A 192 -20.65 -6.92 16.90
CA LEU A 192 -22.10 -7.03 16.71
C LEU A 192 -22.49 -8.30 15.94
N THR A 193 -23.75 -8.69 16.06
CA THR A 193 -24.34 -9.81 15.33
C THR A 193 -25.61 -9.35 14.62
N PHE A 194 -25.86 -9.86 13.42
CA PHE A 194 -27.12 -9.62 12.74
C PHE A 194 -28.31 -10.14 13.57
N LYS A 195 -29.29 -9.27 13.79
CA LYS A 195 -30.62 -9.64 14.24
C LYS A 195 -31.48 -9.70 12.99
N SER A 196 -31.66 -10.92 12.46
CA SER A 196 -32.43 -11.11 11.23
C SER A 196 -33.92 -11.04 11.56
N ASP A 197 -34.58 -10.02 11.03
CA ASP A 197 -36.04 -9.89 11.07
C ASP A 197 -36.63 -10.36 9.74
N ILE A 198 -37.83 -10.95 9.80
CA ILE A 198 -38.50 -11.45 8.61
C ILE A 198 -38.92 -10.24 7.74
N PRO A 199 -38.60 -10.22 6.43
CA PRO A 199 -38.99 -9.13 5.54
C PRO A 199 -40.51 -8.87 5.58
N PRO A 200 -40.97 -7.62 5.42
CA PRO A 200 -42.38 -7.25 5.59
C PRO A 200 -43.35 -8.10 4.76
N TYR A 201 -42.99 -8.38 3.50
CA TYR A 201 -43.79 -9.22 2.61
C TYR A 201 -43.95 -10.66 3.12
N SER A 202 -42.85 -11.28 3.55
CA SER A 202 -42.87 -12.65 4.06
C SER A 202 -43.60 -12.75 5.40
N LYS A 203 -43.49 -11.71 6.22
CA LYS A 203 -44.22 -11.59 7.48
C LYS A 203 -45.73 -11.50 7.24
N GLU A 204 -46.18 -10.61 6.34
CA GLU A 204 -47.60 -10.51 5.98
C GLU A 204 -48.16 -11.82 5.42
N LYS A 205 -47.37 -12.54 4.61
CA LYS A 205 -47.78 -13.86 4.10
C LYS A 205 -47.97 -14.87 5.23
N LEU A 206 -47.08 -14.90 6.22
CA LEU A 206 -47.22 -15.75 7.41
C LEU A 206 -48.42 -15.33 8.26
N ASP A 207 -48.66 -14.03 8.43
CA ASP A 207 -49.79 -13.49 9.20
C ASP A 207 -51.14 -13.77 8.51
N VAL A 208 -51.18 -13.79 7.17
CA VAL A 208 -52.38 -14.19 6.41
C VAL A 208 -52.65 -15.68 6.57
N GLU A 209 -51.61 -16.53 6.49
CA GLU A 209 -51.76 -17.98 6.69
C GLU A 209 -52.17 -18.30 8.13
N LEU A 210 -51.59 -17.61 9.11
CA LEU A 210 -51.99 -17.72 10.51
C LEU A 210 -53.48 -17.38 10.68
N ARG A 211 -53.91 -16.22 10.16
CA ARG A 211 -55.32 -15.81 10.19
C ARG A 211 -56.24 -16.81 9.50
N ARG A 212 -55.76 -17.49 8.45
CA ARG A 212 -56.52 -18.54 7.77
C ARG A 212 -56.67 -19.79 8.65
N LEU A 213 -55.57 -20.29 9.21
CA LEU A 213 -55.58 -21.45 10.10
C LEU A 213 -56.44 -21.21 11.35
N GLU A 214 -56.40 -20.00 11.91
CA GLU A 214 -57.27 -19.58 13.02
C GLU A 214 -58.76 -19.63 12.64
N ARG A 215 -59.11 -19.14 11.44
CA ARG A 215 -60.50 -19.19 10.92
C ARG A 215 -60.97 -20.62 10.66
N GLU A 216 -60.09 -21.47 10.18
CA GLU A 216 -60.37 -22.87 9.87
C GLU A 216 -60.36 -23.78 11.12
N GLN A 217 -60.13 -23.22 12.33
CA GLN A 217 -59.96 -23.97 13.59
C GLN A 217 -58.96 -25.12 13.45
N ALA A 218 -57.82 -24.82 12.81
CA ALA A 218 -56.80 -25.81 12.51
C ALA A 218 -56.26 -26.50 13.78
N ASN A 219 -55.76 -27.72 13.61
CA ASN A 219 -55.22 -28.50 14.71
C ASN A 219 -53.89 -27.89 15.20
N ALA A 220 -53.49 -28.22 16.44
CA ALA A 220 -52.21 -27.76 17.01
C ALA A 220 -51.01 -28.08 16.10
N THR A 221 -51.04 -29.24 15.42
CA THR A 221 -49.99 -29.65 14.47
C THR A 221 -49.83 -28.68 13.29
N ASP A 222 -50.92 -28.10 12.79
CA ASP A 222 -50.86 -27.19 11.64
C ASP A 222 -50.28 -25.83 12.05
N LEU A 223 -50.61 -25.38 13.26
CA LEU A 223 -50.01 -24.19 13.85
C LEU A 223 -48.52 -24.39 14.13
N ASP A 224 -48.12 -25.55 14.66
CA ASP A 224 -46.72 -25.90 14.87
C ASP A 224 -45.94 -25.94 13.54
N ASN A 225 -46.54 -26.49 12.48
CA ASN A 225 -45.94 -26.51 11.14
C ASN A 225 -45.70 -25.09 10.61
N LEU A 226 -46.62 -24.15 10.87
CA LEU A 226 -46.44 -22.74 10.51
C LEU A 226 -45.29 -22.10 11.29
N HIS A 227 -45.23 -22.29 12.61
CA HIS A 227 -44.13 -21.80 13.44
C HIS A 227 -42.76 -22.40 13.07
N LEU A 228 -42.73 -23.68 12.68
CA LEU A 228 -41.54 -24.32 12.14
C LEU A 228 -41.12 -23.69 10.81
N ALA A 229 -42.08 -23.36 9.93
CA ALA A 229 -41.79 -22.66 8.67
C ALA A 229 -41.23 -21.26 8.92
N GLU A 230 -41.79 -20.51 9.86
CA GLU A 230 -41.30 -19.20 10.30
C GLU A 230 -39.85 -19.30 10.82
N THR A 231 -39.60 -20.25 11.73
CA THR A 231 -38.27 -20.46 12.33
C THR A 231 -37.23 -20.83 11.26
N ARG A 232 -37.59 -21.72 10.32
CA ARG A 232 -36.72 -22.10 9.19
C ARG A 232 -36.42 -20.91 8.29
N LEU A 233 -37.41 -20.08 8.00
CA LEU A 233 -37.23 -18.87 7.20
C LEU A 233 -36.25 -17.91 7.88
N LYS A 234 -36.45 -17.65 9.17
CA LYS A 234 -35.56 -16.78 9.96
C LYS A 234 -34.11 -17.30 9.97
N ALA A 235 -33.92 -18.60 10.21
CA ALA A 235 -32.59 -19.22 10.19
C ALA A 235 -31.92 -19.11 8.81
N ARG A 236 -32.68 -19.29 7.72
CA ARG A 236 -32.18 -19.16 6.35
C ARG A 236 -31.78 -17.73 6.00
N LEU A 237 -32.59 -16.75 6.41
CA LEU A 237 -32.25 -15.33 6.24
C LEU A 237 -30.94 -14.98 6.95
N GLN A 238 -30.79 -15.40 8.21
CA GLN A 238 -29.56 -15.15 8.96
C GLN A 238 -28.33 -15.78 8.31
N LEU A 239 -28.46 -16.99 7.74
CA LEU A 239 -27.38 -17.62 6.98
C LEU A 239 -26.99 -16.77 5.76
N PHE A 240 -27.97 -16.37 4.94
CA PHE A 240 -27.70 -15.58 3.73
C PHE A 240 -27.14 -14.20 4.03
N GLU A 241 -27.63 -13.51 5.06
CA GLU A 241 -27.10 -12.22 5.49
C GLU A 241 -25.61 -12.32 5.82
N ASN A 242 -25.23 -13.32 6.62
CA ASN A 242 -23.83 -13.53 6.99
C ASN A 242 -22.97 -13.93 5.78
N MET A 243 -23.53 -14.73 4.87
CA MET A 243 -22.83 -15.18 3.66
C MET A 243 -22.57 -14.02 2.70
N LEU A 244 -23.61 -13.22 2.40
CA LEU A 244 -23.51 -12.03 1.54
C LEU A 244 -22.56 -11.01 2.14
N PHE A 245 -22.67 -10.75 3.44
CA PHE A 245 -21.76 -9.85 4.13
C PHE A 245 -20.31 -10.32 4.02
N ALA A 246 -20.05 -11.61 4.21
CA ALA A 246 -18.72 -12.15 4.07
C ALA A 246 -18.16 -11.99 2.65
N GLN A 247 -18.97 -12.28 1.63
CA GLN A 247 -18.61 -12.07 0.23
C GLN A 247 -18.26 -10.60 -0.05
N SER A 248 -19.09 -9.65 0.38
CA SER A 248 -18.82 -8.23 0.20
C SER A 248 -17.53 -7.78 0.90
N VAL A 249 -17.27 -8.28 2.12
CA VAL A 249 -16.02 -7.98 2.83
C VAL A 249 -14.81 -8.56 2.11
N LEU A 250 -14.91 -9.78 1.58
CA LEU A 250 -13.84 -10.41 0.80
C LEU A 250 -13.56 -9.66 -0.49
N GLU A 251 -14.59 -9.18 -1.19
CA GLU A 251 -14.44 -8.31 -2.36
C GLU A 251 -13.71 -7.02 -2.01
N VAL A 252 -14.04 -6.39 -0.88
CA VAL A 252 -13.34 -5.19 -0.41
C VAL A 252 -11.87 -5.49 -0.08
N LEU A 253 -11.61 -6.61 0.60
CA LEU A 253 -10.26 -7.05 0.93
C LEU A 253 -9.43 -7.28 -0.33
N GLN A 254 -9.96 -8.04 -1.29
CA GLN A 254 -9.27 -8.41 -2.53
C GLN A 254 -9.12 -7.21 -3.49
N GLY A 255 -10.13 -6.35 -3.58
CA GLY A 255 -10.14 -5.22 -4.51
C GLY A 255 -9.38 -4.00 -4.03
N TYR A 256 -9.30 -3.76 -2.72
CA TYR A 256 -8.72 -2.54 -2.16
C TYR A 256 -7.55 -2.82 -1.21
N ILE A 257 -7.77 -3.61 -0.16
CA ILE A 257 -6.81 -3.72 0.96
C ILE A 257 -5.56 -4.50 0.54
N LEU A 258 -5.72 -5.67 -0.07
CA LEU A 258 -4.59 -6.49 -0.50
C LEU A 258 -3.74 -5.76 -1.56
N PRO A 259 -4.31 -5.24 -2.68
CA PRO A 259 -3.53 -4.51 -3.68
C PRO A 259 -2.79 -3.30 -3.11
N LEU A 260 -3.42 -2.54 -2.21
CA LEU A 260 -2.78 -1.43 -1.49
C LEU A 260 -1.55 -1.90 -0.70
N LEU A 261 -1.67 -3.00 0.06
CA LEU A 261 -0.57 -3.55 0.86
C LEU A 261 0.55 -4.13 -0.01
N TYR A 262 0.21 -4.82 -1.11
CA TYR A 262 1.19 -5.31 -2.08
C TYR A 262 1.94 -4.16 -2.76
N GLY A 263 1.24 -3.10 -3.18
CA GLY A 263 1.85 -1.89 -3.74
C GLY A 263 2.74 -1.16 -2.74
N LEU A 264 2.30 -1.02 -1.50
CA LEU A 264 3.10 -0.45 -0.42
C LEU A 264 4.39 -1.27 -0.17
N LEU A 265 4.30 -2.61 -0.17
CA LEU A 265 5.47 -3.48 -0.03
C LEU A 265 6.46 -3.29 -1.21
N GLY A 266 5.94 -3.21 -2.44
CA GLY A 266 6.76 -2.91 -3.62
C GLY A 266 7.51 -1.59 -3.47
N ALA A 267 6.84 -0.55 -3.01
CA ALA A 267 7.43 0.77 -2.78
C ALA A 267 8.51 0.74 -1.69
N PHE A 268 8.29 -0.01 -0.60
CA PHE A 268 9.29 -0.20 0.44
C PHE A 268 10.56 -0.88 -0.08
N ILE A 269 10.43 -1.90 -0.92
CA ILE A 269 11.58 -2.59 -1.52
C ILE A 269 12.35 -1.65 -2.45
N PHE A 270 11.65 -0.82 -3.22
CA PHE A 270 12.28 0.22 -4.03
C PHE A 270 13.09 1.18 -3.16
N VAL A 271 12.49 1.74 -2.11
CA VAL A 271 13.16 2.70 -1.21
C VAL A 271 14.38 2.05 -0.53
N LEU A 272 14.25 0.83 -0.01
CA LEU A 272 15.38 0.12 0.60
C LEU A 272 16.53 -0.12 -0.39
N ARG A 273 16.19 -0.50 -1.63
CA ARG A 273 17.18 -0.72 -2.69
C ARG A 273 17.90 0.58 -3.05
N ASP A 274 17.17 1.68 -3.15
CA ASP A 274 17.71 2.98 -3.54
C ASP A 274 18.56 3.59 -2.43
N LEU A 275 18.06 3.52 -1.20
CA LEU A 275 18.78 3.93 -0.01
C LEU A 275 20.11 3.17 0.14
N LEU A 276 20.13 1.85 -0.13
CA LEU A 276 21.37 1.07 -0.13
C LEU A 276 22.37 1.56 -1.18
N LYS A 277 21.91 2.00 -2.35
CA LYS A 277 22.78 2.58 -3.39
C LYS A 277 23.30 3.95 -2.97
N GLU A 278 22.44 4.84 -2.45
CA GLU A 278 22.80 6.19 -2.04
C GLU A 278 23.78 6.19 -0.86
N ILE A 279 23.60 5.29 0.12
CA ILE A 279 24.56 5.13 1.22
C ILE A 279 25.90 4.62 0.69
N LYS A 280 25.90 3.65 -0.23
CA LYS A 280 27.13 3.13 -0.82
C LYS A 280 27.85 4.19 -1.67
N ALA A 281 27.11 5.07 -2.32
CA ALA A 281 27.64 6.16 -3.15
C ALA A 281 27.95 7.44 -2.37
N ILE A 282 27.55 7.51 -1.09
CA ILE A 282 27.69 8.69 -0.23
C ILE A 282 26.92 9.90 -0.79
N THR A 283 25.75 9.65 -1.39
CA THR A 283 24.91 10.68 -2.02
C THR A 283 23.58 10.90 -1.29
N PHE A 284 23.35 10.25 -0.15
CA PHE A 284 22.11 10.38 0.63
C PHE A 284 22.02 11.78 1.25
N THR A 285 20.95 12.53 0.95
CA THR A 285 20.67 13.86 1.53
C THR A 285 19.32 13.90 2.21
N SER A 286 18.99 15.01 2.89
CA SER A 286 17.67 15.16 3.54
C SER A 286 16.52 15.25 2.51
N ASP A 287 16.79 15.73 1.30
CA ASP A 287 15.84 15.75 0.17
C ASP A 287 15.43 14.33 -0.26
N SER A 288 16.38 13.37 -0.21
CA SER A 288 16.09 11.96 -0.48
C SER A 288 14.98 11.43 0.43
N GLU A 289 14.91 11.87 1.69
CA GLU A 289 13.89 11.41 2.63
C GLU A 289 12.47 11.85 2.22
N ILE A 290 12.31 13.08 1.73
CA ILE A 290 11.02 13.61 1.25
C ILE A 290 10.59 12.81 0.01
N ARG A 291 11.52 12.59 -0.92
CA ARG A 291 11.30 11.81 -2.14
C ARG A 291 10.84 10.39 -1.84
N TYR A 292 11.46 9.72 -0.88
CA TYR A 292 11.07 8.37 -0.47
C TYR A 292 9.67 8.32 0.16
N ARG A 293 9.31 9.30 1.00
CA ARG A 293 7.96 9.37 1.59
C ARG A 293 6.88 9.53 0.53
N LEU A 294 7.09 10.43 -0.44
CA LEU A 294 6.18 10.61 -1.57
C LEU A 294 6.07 9.33 -2.41
N ARG A 295 7.19 8.66 -2.66
CA ARG A 295 7.23 7.39 -3.41
C ARG A 295 6.43 6.29 -2.71
N LEU A 296 6.49 6.20 -1.37
CA LEU A 296 5.69 5.23 -0.61
C LEU A 296 4.19 5.46 -0.78
N THR A 297 3.73 6.70 -0.67
CA THR A 297 2.30 7.03 -0.86
C THR A 297 1.85 6.75 -2.30
N LEU A 298 2.68 7.09 -3.27
CA LEU A 298 2.39 6.85 -4.69
C LEU A 298 2.36 5.36 -5.03
N GLY A 299 3.28 4.56 -4.50
CA GLY A 299 3.32 3.13 -4.76
C GLY A 299 2.17 2.36 -4.09
N ALA A 300 1.73 2.79 -2.91
CA ALA A 300 0.52 2.26 -2.28
C ALA A 300 -0.73 2.53 -3.15
N LEU A 301 -0.91 3.79 -3.58
CA LEU A 301 -2.00 4.17 -4.48
C LEU A 301 -1.93 3.43 -5.82
N GLY A 302 -0.72 3.22 -6.37
CA GLY A 302 -0.50 2.44 -7.58
C GLY A 302 -0.99 0.99 -7.48
N GLY A 303 -0.79 0.36 -6.31
CA GLY A 303 -1.35 -0.95 -6.02
C GLY A 303 -2.89 -0.96 -6.06
N MET A 304 -3.52 0.05 -5.45
CA MET A 304 -4.99 0.20 -5.45
C MET A 304 -5.56 0.38 -6.88
N ILE A 305 -4.88 1.16 -7.73
CA ILE A 305 -5.31 1.38 -9.12
C ILE A 305 -5.37 0.05 -9.89
N ILE A 306 -4.43 -0.86 -9.66
CA ILE A 306 -4.48 -2.20 -10.28
C ILE A 306 -5.69 -3.00 -9.79
N GLY A 307 -6.00 -2.94 -8.49
CA GLY A 307 -7.12 -3.68 -7.90
C GLY A 307 -8.50 -3.22 -8.37
N TRP A 308 -8.65 -1.94 -8.69
CA TRP A 308 -9.94 -1.34 -9.06
C TRP A 308 -10.11 -1.08 -10.56
N PHE A 309 -9.04 -0.64 -11.24
CA PHE A 309 -9.14 -0.03 -12.56
C PHE A 309 -8.66 -0.92 -13.70
N LEU A 310 -7.85 -1.95 -13.43
CA LEU A 310 -7.19 -2.75 -14.47
C LEU A 310 -7.56 -4.22 -14.37
N ASN A 311 -8.46 -4.66 -15.24
CA ASN A 311 -8.69 -6.08 -15.46
C ASN A 311 -7.45 -6.68 -16.15
N PRO A 312 -6.87 -7.78 -15.63
CA PRO A 312 -5.68 -8.42 -16.22
C PRO A 312 -5.82 -8.76 -17.71
N GLN A 313 -7.07 -8.95 -18.17
CA GLN A 313 -7.42 -9.30 -19.54
C GLN A 313 -7.23 -8.15 -20.54
N GLU A 314 -7.23 -6.90 -20.09
CA GLU A 314 -7.05 -5.71 -20.96
C GLU A 314 -5.57 -5.32 -21.16
N LEU A 315 -4.67 -5.90 -20.35
CA LEU A 315 -3.23 -5.67 -20.38
C LEU A 315 -2.52 -6.76 -21.21
N SER A 316 -2.57 -6.60 -22.53
CA SER A 316 -1.85 -7.47 -23.49
C SER A 316 -0.36 -7.58 -23.12
N GLY A 317 0.08 -8.78 -22.71
CA GLY A 317 1.48 -9.09 -22.34
C GLY A 317 1.75 -9.27 -20.84
N LEU A 318 0.86 -8.80 -19.95
CA LEU A 318 0.98 -8.99 -18.49
C LEU A 318 -0.16 -9.85 -17.89
N ALA A 319 -1.09 -10.32 -18.72
CA ALA A 319 -2.25 -11.14 -18.33
C ALA A 319 -1.89 -12.48 -17.64
N SER A 320 -0.64 -12.93 -17.68
CA SER A 320 -0.17 -14.12 -16.96
C SER A 320 0.19 -13.86 -15.50
N LEU A 321 0.32 -12.59 -15.09
CA LEU A 321 0.62 -12.22 -13.71
C LEU A 321 -0.66 -12.12 -12.89
N SER A 322 -0.61 -12.63 -11.65
CA SER A 322 -1.68 -12.41 -10.67
C SER A 322 -1.90 -10.91 -10.44
N PRO A 323 -3.15 -10.44 -10.25
CA PRO A 323 -3.46 -9.05 -9.90
C PRO A 323 -2.62 -8.51 -8.73
N MET A 324 -2.33 -9.36 -7.74
CA MET A 324 -1.50 -8.98 -6.58
C MET A 324 -0.03 -8.76 -6.96
N ALA A 325 0.50 -9.59 -7.87
CA ALA A 325 1.87 -9.43 -8.38
C ALA A 325 1.99 -8.15 -9.22
N MET A 326 0.96 -7.81 -10.00
CA MET A 326 0.90 -6.54 -10.71
C MET A 326 0.85 -5.35 -9.75
N ALA A 327 0.02 -5.40 -8.71
CA ALA A 327 -0.04 -4.35 -7.69
C ALA A 327 1.32 -4.13 -7.01
N PHE A 328 2.03 -5.22 -6.68
CA PHE A 328 3.40 -5.17 -6.17
C PHE A 328 4.38 -4.50 -7.15
N LEU A 329 4.34 -4.89 -8.42
CA LEU A 329 5.22 -4.33 -9.45
C LEU A 329 4.95 -2.83 -9.69
N MET A 330 3.69 -2.40 -9.68
CA MET A 330 3.33 -0.98 -9.78
C MET A 330 3.82 -0.17 -8.58
N GLY A 331 3.74 -0.76 -7.39
CA GLY A 331 4.32 -0.15 -6.19
C GLY A 331 5.83 -0.01 -6.26
N TYR A 332 6.51 -1.03 -6.77
CA TYR A 332 7.97 -1.05 -6.94
C TYR A 332 8.45 -0.05 -8.00
N ASN A 333 7.73 0.05 -9.13
CA ASN A 333 8.03 1.00 -10.19
C ASN A 333 6.80 1.83 -10.56
N VAL A 334 6.59 2.91 -9.80
CA VAL A 334 5.48 3.85 -10.02
C VAL A 334 5.56 4.52 -11.40
N ASP A 335 6.73 4.59 -12.01
CA ASP A 335 6.86 5.22 -13.34
C ASP A 335 6.17 4.38 -14.43
N VAL A 336 6.11 3.05 -14.25
CA VAL A 336 5.35 2.14 -15.11
C VAL A 336 3.85 2.40 -14.97
N LEU A 337 3.37 2.67 -13.75
CA LEU A 337 1.97 3.02 -13.50
C LEU A 337 1.59 4.28 -14.27
N PHE A 338 2.39 5.35 -14.18
CA PHE A 338 2.13 6.59 -14.91
C PHE A 338 2.14 6.36 -16.43
N ALA A 339 3.10 5.59 -16.94
CA ALA A 339 3.13 5.25 -18.36
C ALA A 339 1.89 4.48 -18.82
N ILE A 340 1.36 3.56 -17.99
CA ILE A 340 0.11 2.84 -18.28
C ILE A 340 -1.08 3.81 -18.27
N MET A 341 -1.17 4.70 -17.28
CA MET A 341 -2.24 5.69 -17.21
C MET A 341 -2.24 6.61 -18.44
N ASP A 342 -1.06 7.09 -18.85
CA ASP A 342 -0.91 7.93 -20.04
C ASP A 342 -1.37 7.18 -21.30
N GLN A 343 -1.01 5.90 -21.46
CA GLN A 343 -1.50 5.07 -22.56
C GLN A 343 -3.02 4.88 -22.55
N VAL A 344 -3.64 4.71 -21.37
CA VAL A 344 -5.10 4.60 -21.25
C VAL A 344 -5.76 5.93 -21.61
N ILE A 345 -5.22 7.05 -21.14
CA ILE A 345 -5.70 8.40 -21.47
C ILE A 345 -5.62 8.64 -22.97
N ASP A 346 -4.53 8.25 -23.63
CA ASP A 346 -4.37 8.41 -25.07
C ASP A 346 -5.33 7.53 -25.87
N LYS A 347 -5.57 6.29 -25.44
CA LYS A 347 -6.60 5.43 -26.04
C LYS A 347 -8.00 6.03 -25.90
N LEU A 348 -8.35 6.57 -24.74
CA LEU A 348 -9.63 7.24 -24.51
C LEU A 348 -9.77 8.50 -25.38
N ARG A 349 -8.71 9.32 -25.46
CA ARG A 349 -8.68 10.49 -26.35
C ARG A 349 -8.90 10.10 -27.81
N ASN A 350 -8.22 9.06 -28.28
CA ASN A 350 -8.36 8.56 -29.64
C ASN A 350 -9.76 7.98 -29.91
N ALA A 351 -10.34 7.24 -28.96
CA ALA A 351 -11.70 6.72 -29.07
C ALA A 351 -12.75 7.84 -29.15
N LEU A 352 -12.61 8.88 -28.32
CA LEU A 352 -13.46 10.07 -28.35
C LEU A 352 -13.29 10.84 -29.66
N ALA A 353 -12.06 11.00 -30.16
CA ALA A 353 -11.79 11.67 -31.43
C ALA A 353 -12.36 10.90 -32.64
N ASN A 354 -12.25 9.57 -32.64
CA ASN A 354 -12.80 8.69 -33.68
C ASN A 354 -14.34 8.68 -33.67
N ASN A 355 -14.97 8.76 -32.49
CA ASN A 355 -16.43 8.89 -32.38
C ASN A 355 -16.93 10.24 -32.89
N ALA A 356 -16.20 11.34 -32.64
CA ALA A 356 -16.54 12.67 -33.15
C ALA A 356 -16.43 12.75 -34.69
N THR A 357 -15.41 12.13 -35.29
CA THR A 357 -15.26 12.05 -36.76
C THR A 357 -16.30 11.12 -37.40
N SER A 358 -16.70 10.05 -36.72
CA SER A 358 -17.77 9.15 -37.18
C SER A 358 -19.14 9.85 -37.17
N GLN A 359 -19.44 10.69 -36.17
CA GLN A 359 -20.68 11.47 -36.12
C GLN A 359 -20.71 12.58 -37.20
N ALA A 360 -19.59 13.29 -37.42
CA ALA A 360 -19.50 14.32 -38.45
C ALA A 360 -19.66 13.80 -39.89
N SER A 361 -19.28 12.55 -40.15
CA SER A 361 -19.48 11.89 -41.46
C SER A 361 -20.90 11.35 -41.66
N VAL A 362 -21.61 10.98 -40.59
CA VAL A 362 -23.03 10.58 -40.63
C VAL A 362 -23.95 11.78 -40.84
N ASP A 363 -23.67 12.92 -40.20
CA ASP A 363 -24.47 14.15 -40.40
C ASP A 363 -24.31 14.75 -41.80
N ARG A 364 -23.13 14.66 -42.42
CA ARG A 364 -22.96 15.05 -43.84
C ARG A 364 -23.79 14.19 -44.80
N LYS A 365 -23.97 12.90 -44.49
CA LYS A 365 -24.76 11.97 -45.33
C LYS A 365 -26.27 12.12 -45.21
N LYS A 366 -26.76 12.93 -44.26
CA LYS A 366 -28.20 13.25 -44.11
C LYS A 366 -28.60 14.57 -44.77
N ILE A 367 -27.64 15.34 -45.25
CA ILE A 367 -27.84 16.66 -45.87
C ILE A 367 -27.77 16.58 -47.40
N ASP A 368 -27.25 15.48 -47.95
CA ASP A 368 -27.39 15.08 -49.36
C ASP A 368 -28.56 14.09 -49.51
#